data_AF-A0A1S3QD20-F1
#
_entry.id   AF-A0A1S3QD20-F1
#
_cell.length_a   1.000
_cell.length_b   1.000
_cell.length_c   1.000
_cell.angle_alpha   90.00
_cell.angle_beta   90.00
_cell.angle_gamma   90.00
#
_symmetry.space_group_name_H-M   'P 1'
#
loop_
_entity.id
_entity.type
_entity.pdbx_description
1 polymer ?
#
loop_
_entity_poly.entity_id
_entity_poly.type
_entity_poly.pdbx_seq_one_letter_code
_entity_poly.pdbx_strand_id
1 'polypeptide(L)'
;MPRFTQYFRGSLSGLTIRPGKIESQKVISCLQACKEGLDINSLESLGKGIKFHFNPAQSILVMEGEDMENMNAALRKVSYINSRQFPTPGIRHLHISTSVQYASNG
;
A
#
# COMPACT_ATOMS: atom_id res chain seq x y z
N MET A 1 -14.38 37.73 -2.73
CA MET A 1 -13.19 36.92 -3.08
C MET A 1 -12.69 36.22 -1.83
N PRO A 2 -12.36 34.92 -1.87
CA PRO A 2 -11.81 34.21 -0.71
C PRO A 2 -10.42 34.77 -0.37
N ARG A 3 -10.20 35.13 0.88
CA ARG A 3 -8.96 35.75 1.38
C ARG A 3 -8.18 34.69 2.16
N PHE A 4 -7.13 34.13 1.54
CA PHE A 4 -6.24 33.18 2.20
C PHE A 4 -5.11 33.93 2.88
N THR A 5 -5.04 33.88 4.20
CA THR A 5 -3.87 34.37 4.95
C THR A 5 -2.83 33.26 5.00
N GLN A 6 -1.90 33.26 4.05
CA GLN A 6 -0.78 32.34 3.99
C GLN A 6 0.37 32.83 4.88
N TYR A 7 0.37 32.42 6.16
CA TYR A 7 1.48 32.64 7.11
C TYR A 7 2.50 31.49 7.11
N PHE A 8 2.50 30.64 6.08
CA PHE A 8 3.39 29.48 6.04
C PHE A 8 4.85 29.92 5.88
N ARG A 9 5.71 29.42 6.76
CA ARG A 9 7.18 29.53 6.65
C ARG A 9 7.76 28.12 6.63
N GLY A 10 8.30 27.70 5.49
CA GLY A 10 8.83 26.34 5.29
C GLY A 10 8.72 25.89 3.83
N SER A 11 8.84 24.59 3.59
CA SER A 11 8.67 23.97 2.26
C SER A 11 7.44 23.04 2.25
N LEU A 12 6.68 23.07 1.15
CA LEU A 12 5.49 22.25 0.91
C LEU A 12 5.65 21.48 -0.39
N SER A 13 5.65 20.14 -0.32
CA SER A 13 5.71 19.26 -1.50
C SER A 13 4.32 18.96 -2.08
N GLY A 14 3.50 20.00 -2.25
CA GLY A 14 2.17 19.94 -2.86
C GLY A 14 1.05 20.51 -1.98
N LEU A 15 0.30 21.49 -2.51
CA LEU A 15 -0.88 22.10 -1.88
C LEU A 15 -1.91 22.40 -2.97
N THR A 16 -3.15 21.94 -2.80
CA THR A 16 -4.27 22.31 -3.67
C THR A 16 -5.42 22.80 -2.81
N ILE A 17 -5.75 24.09 -2.91
CA ILE A 17 -6.86 24.71 -2.18
C ILE A 17 -7.95 25.11 -3.17
N ARG A 18 -9.18 24.66 -2.94
CA ARG A 18 -10.37 25.06 -3.71
C ARG A 18 -11.38 25.76 -2.81
N PRO A 19 -11.34 27.11 -2.71
CA PRO A 19 -12.29 27.84 -1.88
C PRO A 19 -13.73 27.63 -2.36
N GLY A 20 -14.65 27.49 -1.40
CA GLY A 20 -16.08 27.37 -1.67
C GLY A 20 -16.53 26.01 -2.21
N LYS A 21 -15.64 25.02 -2.29
CA LYS A 21 -15.97 23.67 -2.76
C LYS A 21 -15.46 22.63 -1.77
N ILE A 22 -16.36 21.77 -1.30
CA ILE A 22 -16.00 20.58 -0.51
C ILE A 22 -15.80 19.44 -1.50
N GLU A 23 -14.62 18.83 -1.49
CA GLU A 23 -14.33 17.68 -2.33
C GLU A 23 -14.97 16.41 -1.78
N SER A 24 -15.33 15.49 -2.67
CA SER A 24 -15.90 14.21 -2.27
C SER A 24 -14.88 13.33 -1.55
N GLN A 25 -15.36 12.44 -0.67
CA GLN A 25 -14.52 11.44 -0.02
C GLN A 25 -13.68 10.64 -1.02
N LYS A 26 -14.23 10.31 -2.19
CA LYS A 26 -13.51 9.58 -3.26
C LYS A 26 -12.29 10.36 -3.76
N VAL A 27 -12.40 11.67 -3.92
CA VAL A 27 -11.28 12.54 -4.34
C VAL A 27 -10.21 12.59 -3.25
N ILE A 28 -10.64 12.75 -1.99
CA ILE A 28 -9.71 12.75 -0.85
C ILE A 28 -8.99 11.40 -0.74
N SER A 29 -9.71 10.28 -0.84
CA SER A 29 -9.11 8.94 -0.82
C SER A 29 -8.14 8.72 -1.98
N CYS A 30 -8.44 9.22 -3.18
CA CYS A 30 -7.51 9.14 -4.33
C CYS A 30 -6.23 9.96 -4.11
N LEU A 31 -6.33 11.14 -3.49
CA LEU A 31 -5.17 11.97 -3.14
C LEU A 31 -4.30 11.32 -2.06
N GLN A 32 -4.93 10.60 -1.13
CA GLN A 32 -4.24 9.88 -0.06
C GLN A 32 -3.77 8.48 -0.48
N ALA A 33 -4.17 8.00 -1.66
CA ALA A 33 -3.74 6.69 -2.14
C ALA A 33 -2.23 6.70 -2.42
N CYS A 34 -1.54 5.67 -1.90
CA CYS A 34 -0.12 5.51 -2.09
C CYS A 34 0.20 5.28 -3.58
N LYS A 35 1.21 5.99 -4.09
CA LYS A 35 1.70 5.83 -5.47
C LYS A 35 2.84 4.83 -5.59
N GLU A 36 3.29 4.30 -4.46
CA GLU A 36 4.26 3.21 -4.36
C GLU A 36 3.74 2.19 -3.35
N GLY A 37 3.94 0.91 -3.60
CA GLY A 37 3.47 -0.15 -2.71
C GLY A 37 3.78 -1.55 -3.22
N LEU A 38 3.28 -2.53 -2.49
CA LEU A 38 3.25 -3.94 -2.84
C LEU A 38 1.87 -4.27 -3.44
N ASP A 39 1.87 -5.16 -4.42
CA ASP A 39 0.66 -5.67 -5.08
C ASP A 39 0.79 -7.17 -5.37
N ILE A 40 -0.33 -7.86 -5.50
CA ILE A 40 -0.38 -9.28 -5.90
C ILE A 40 -1.15 -9.41 -7.20
N ASN A 41 -0.44 -9.80 -8.26
CA ASN A 41 -1.03 -10.01 -9.57
C ASN A 41 -2.01 -11.20 -9.54
N SER A 42 -3.31 -10.88 -9.51
CA SER A 42 -4.46 -11.80 -9.45
C SER A 42 -4.56 -12.61 -8.15
N LEU A 43 -5.35 -12.08 -7.22
CA LEU A 43 -5.78 -12.76 -6.00
C LEU A 43 -6.53 -14.07 -6.28
N GLU A 44 -7.23 -14.15 -7.42
CA GLU A 44 -7.99 -15.32 -7.88
C GLU A 44 -7.09 -16.53 -8.18
N SER A 45 -5.81 -16.27 -8.46
CA SER A 45 -4.81 -17.29 -8.76
C SER A 45 -4.04 -17.78 -7.52
N LEU A 46 -4.30 -17.20 -6.35
CA LEU A 46 -3.77 -17.66 -5.08
C LEU A 46 -4.60 -18.87 -4.63
N GLY A 47 -3.93 -19.95 -4.21
CA GLY A 47 -4.62 -21.16 -3.75
C GLY A 47 -5.66 -20.86 -2.67
N LYS A 48 -6.77 -21.62 -2.66
CA LYS A 48 -7.76 -21.54 -1.59
C LYS A 48 -7.07 -21.77 -0.25
N GLY A 49 -7.25 -20.86 0.72
CA GLY A 49 -6.71 -21.01 2.07
C GLY A 49 -5.60 -20.04 2.48
N ILE A 50 -5.20 -19.11 1.59
CA ILE A 50 -4.30 -18.01 1.98
C ILE A 50 -5.13 -16.77 2.34
N LYS A 51 -4.98 -16.27 3.56
CA LYS A 51 -5.45 -14.96 3.98
C LYS A 51 -4.34 -13.93 3.72
N PHE A 52 -4.71 -12.76 3.22
CA PHE A 52 -3.76 -11.68 2.99
C PHE A 52 -4.33 -10.35 3.47
N HIS A 53 -3.45 -9.48 3.95
CA HIS A 53 -3.80 -8.14 4.40
C HIS A 53 -2.69 -7.16 4.05
N PHE A 54 -3.06 -6.04 3.44
CA PHE A 54 -2.16 -4.91 3.22
C PHE A 54 -2.36 -3.87 4.32
N ASN A 55 -1.27 -3.28 4.81
CA ASN A 55 -1.42 -2.07 5.62
C ASN A 55 -2.01 -0.92 4.76
N PRO A 56 -2.58 0.13 5.38
CA PRO A 56 -3.18 1.25 4.63
C PRO A 56 -2.22 1.95 3.66
N ALA A 57 -0.92 1.92 3.95
CA ALA A 57 0.11 2.48 3.07
C ALA A 57 0.51 1.54 1.92
N GLN A 58 -0.07 0.34 1.85
CA GLN A 58 0.26 -0.74 0.92
C GLN A 58 1.76 -1.06 0.86
N SER A 59 2.52 -0.78 1.93
CA SER A 59 3.95 -1.05 2.03
C SER A 59 4.28 -2.35 2.75
N ILE A 60 3.30 -2.94 3.44
CA ILE A 60 3.41 -4.19 4.17
C ILE A 60 2.29 -5.11 3.70
N LEU A 61 2.67 -6.32 3.31
CA LEU A 61 1.77 -7.42 3.00
C LEU A 61 1.98 -8.51 4.05
N VAL A 62 0.91 -8.89 4.74
CA VAL A 62 0.86 -10.05 5.62
C VAL A 62 0.10 -11.15 4.89
N MET A 63 0.67 -12.36 4.85
CA MET A 63 0.03 -13.56 4.31
C MET A 63 0.03 -14.65 5.37
N GLU A 64 -1.10 -15.33 5.53
CA GLU A 64 -1.28 -16.46 6.45
C GLU A 64 -1.88 -17.63 5.68
N GLY A 65 -1.34 -18.83 5.87
CA GLY A 65 -1.81 -20.05 5.24
C GLY A 65 -1.19 -21.28 5.88
N GLU A 66 -1.84 -22.43 5.69
CA GLU A 66 -1.41 -23.72 6.26
C GLU A 66 -0.46 -24.49 5.33
N ASP A 67 -0.58 -24.26 4.03
CA ASP A 67 0.17 -24.95 2.99
C ASP A 67 1.37 -24.12 2.52
N MET A 68 2.57 -24.66 2.71
CA MET A 68 3.83 -24.00 2.35
C MET A 68 4.02 -23.83 0.83
N GLU A 69 3.52 -24.75 0.02
CA GLU A 69 3.63 -24.67 -1.44
C GLU A 69 2.76 -23.54 -1.98
N ASN A 70 1.53 -23.44 -1.49
CA ASN A 70 0.62 -22.35 -1.82
C ASN A 70 1.17 -20.99 -1.34
N MET A 71 1.72 -20.92 -0.12
CA MET A 71 2.36 -19.72 0.41
C MET A 71 3.56 -19.27 -0.44
N ASN A 72 4.40 -20.23 -0.89
CA ASN A 72 5.51 -19.92 -1.80
C ASN A 72 5.02 -19.46 -3.18
N ALA A 73 3.97 -20.08 -3.71
CA ALA A 73 3.37 -19.66 -4.98
C ALA A 73 2.77 -18.25 -4.89
N ALA A 74 2.19 -17.89 -3.75
CA ALA A 74 1.69 -16.56 -3.45
C ALA A 74 2.80 -15.52 -3.37
N LEU A 75 3.85 -15.81 -2.59
CA LEU A 75 4.98 -14.91 -2.42
C LEU A 75 5.67 -14.56 -3.76
N ARG A 76 5.73 -15.52 -4.70
CA ARG A 76 6.26 -15.29 -6.05
C ARG A 76 5.44 -14.31 -6.90
N LYS A 77 4.19 -14.05 -6.53
CA LYS A 77 3.29 -13.12 -7.25
C LYS A 77 3.29 -11.72 -6.65
N VAL A 78 3.96 -11.53 -5.51
CA VAL A 78 4.13 -10.21 -4.88
C VAL A 78 5.05 -9.37 -5.75
N SER A 79 4.59 -8.16 -6.09
CA SER A 79 5.31 -7.21 -6.93
C SER A 79 5.37 -5.85 -6.26
N TYR A 80 6.42 -5.10 -6.54
CA TYR A 80 6.48 -3.68 -6.21
C TYR A 80 5.91 -2.87 -7.37
N ILE A 81 5.03 -1.92 -7.04
CA ILE A 81 4.43 -1.00 -8.00
C ILE A 81 4.86 0.44 -7.68
N ASN A 82 5.10 1.22 -8.73
CA ASN A 82 5.31 2.66 -8.65
C ASN A 82 4.55 3.34 -9.79
N SER A 83 3.53 4.11 -9.44
CA SER A 83 2.65 4.83 -10.36
C SER A 83 2.88 6.35 -10.34
N ARG A 84 3.99 6.81 -9.76
CA ARG A 84 4.33 8.25 -9.78
C ARG A 84 4.67 8.67 -11.20
N GLN A 85 4.14 9.82 -11.62
CA GLN A 85 4.53 10.47 -12.88
C GLN A 85 6.03 10.78 -12.93
N PHE A 86 6.61 11.12 -11.77
CA PHE A 86 8.03 11.32 -11.58
C PHE A 86 8.52 10.43 -10.43
N PRO A 87 8.94 9.18 -10.71
CA PRO A 87 9.44 8.28 -9.68
C PRO A 87 10.68 8.85 -9.01
N THR A 88 10.73 8.86 -7.67
CA THR A 88 11.93 9.26 -6.94
C THR A 88 13.03 8.22 -7.19
N PRO A 89 14.24 8.60 -7.65
CA PRO A 89 15.35 7.65 -7.75
C PRO A 89 15.76 7.08 -6.38
N GLY A 90 16.24 5.85 -6.34
CA GLY A 90 16.74 5.22 -5.10
C GLY A 90 16.44 3.72 -4.99
N ILE A 91 17.14 3.05 -4.08
CA ILE A 91 16.95 1.62 -3.80
C ILE A 91 15.77 1.44 -2.84
N ARG A 92 14.88 0.49 -3.14
CA ARG A 92 13.77 0.09 -2.26
C ARG A 92 14.14 -1.23 -1.62
N HIS A 93 14.55 -1.17 -0.36
CA HIS A 93 14.85 -2.38 0.40
C HIS A 93 13.56 -3.12 0.72
N LEU A 94 13.49 -4.38 0.31
CA LEU A 94 12.41 -5.29 0.69
C LEU A 94 12.90 -6.15 1.85
N HIS A 95 12.03 -6.32 2.86
CA HIS A 95 12.28 -7.21 3.98
C HIS A 95 11.20 -8.29 4.00
N ILE A 96 11.63 -9.54 4.11
CA ILE A 96 10.74 -10.69 4.20
C ILE A 96 11.01 -11.37 5.54
N SER A 97 9.97 -11.44 6.36
CA SER A 97 9.98 -12.17 7.63
C SER A 97 8.95 -13.28 7.57
N THR A 98 9.32 -14.47 8.03
CA THR A 98 8.46 -15.64 8.09
C THR A 98 8.46 -16.21 9.51
N SER A 99 7.29 -16.68 9.96
CA SER A 99 7.11 -17.34 11.25
C SER A 99 6.27 -18.59 11.03
N VAL A 100 6.72 -19.72 11.54
CA VAL A 100 5.97 -20.98 11.52
C VAL A 100 5.51 -21.27 12.94
N GLN A 101 4.20 -21.47 13.12
CA GLN A 101 3.62 -21.84 14.41
C GLN A 101 3.20 -23.30 14.37
N TYR A 102 3.56 -24.06 15.40
CA TYR A 102 3.06 -25.42 15.58
C TYR A 102 1.77 -25.37 16.42
N ALA A 103 0.68 -25.94 15.92
CA ALA A 103 -0.52 -26.17 16.71
C ALA A 103 -0.39 -27.50 17.45
N SER A 104 0.00 -27.47 18.73
CA SER A 104 -0.12 -28.65 19.59
C SER A 104 -1.56 -28.74 20.08
N ASN A 105 -2.34 -29.67 19.52
CA ASN A 105 -3.60 -30.08 20.12
C ASN A 105 -3.26 -30.87 21.39
N GLY A 106 -3.37 -30.22 22.54
CA GLY A 106 -3.37 -30.86 23.86
C GLY A 106 -4.76 -31.41 24.20
#